data_AF-A0AAP9DY50-F1
#
_entry.id   AF-A0AAP9DY50-F1
#
_cell.length_a   1.000
_cell.length_b   1.000
_cell.length_c   1.000
_cell.angle_alpha   90.00
_cell.angle_beta   90.00
_cell.angle_gamma   90.00
#
_symmetry.space_group_name_H-M   'P 1'
#
loop_
_entity.id
_entity.type
_entity.pdbx_description
1 polymer ?
#
loop_
_entity_poly.entity_id
_entity_poly.type
_entity_poly.pdbx_seq_one_letter_code
_entity_poly.pdbx_strand_id
1 'polypeptide(L)'
;MKCRRRIAALALLGTILSGTFATVQVSAQEAESAATVGEKVQVVVNGSTIQDGGLMVDGRAFLSVRQLSDALQAFVTWDEANKKVIIEKPNVDILLSKDNTAFGKVQTGKTSFSIFAQVDNFPSSLEAVKLTITDPKGNATLIQQFSVEEKKDDPLWLRTDEFKYDFKSKGDYLISCYLKQKDGEFILVSQKKLPAI
;
A
#
# COMPACT_ATOMS: atom_id res chain seq x y z
N MET A 1 -46.66 13.65 -70.53
CA MET A 1 -47.90 14.47 -70.51
C MET A 1 -49.10 13.59 -70.13
N LYS A 2 -49.92 14.05 -69.18
CA LYS A 2 -51.30 13.62 -68.81
C LYS A 2 -51.47 12.13 -68.41
N CYS A 3 -51.51 11.72 -67.14
CA CYS A 3 -52.41 12.08 -66.02
C CYS A 3 -53.89 11.73 -66.26
N ARG A 4 -54.40 10.69 -65.56
CA ARG A 4 -55.59 10.66 -64.66
C ARG A 4 -56.20 9.23 -64.61
N ARG A 5 -56.25 8.61 -63.41
CA ARG A 5 -57.43 8.39 -62.52
C ARG A 5 -58.47 7.42 -63.13
N ARG A 6 -59.11 6.46 -62.45
CA ARG A 6 -59.13 5.88 -61.09
C ARG A 6 -60.21 4.77 -61.14
N ILE A 7 -60.03 3.69 -60.36
CA ILE A 7 -61.07 2.82 -59.73
C ILE A 7 -61.85 1.84 -60.61
N ALA A 8 -61.68 0.54 -60.33
CA ALA A 8 -62.79 -0.38 -60.04
C ALA A 8 -62.28 -1.51 -59.13
N ALA A 9 -62.92 -1.64 -57.98
CA ALA A 9 -62.64 -2.62 -56.95
C ALA A 9 -63.28 -3.97 -57.31
N LEU A 10 -62.59 -5.07 -57.03
CA LEU A 10 -63.22 -6.38 -56.87
C LEU A 10 -62.71 -7.01 -55.58
N ALA A 11 -63.56 -6.94 -54.55
CA ALA A 11 -63.37 -7.62 -53.29
C ALA A 11 -63.59 -9.12 -53.48
N LEU A 12 -62.61 -9.93 -53.11
CA LEU A 12 -62.79 -11.35 -52.86
C LEU A 12 -62.29 -11.65 -51.45
N LEU A 13 -63.26 -11.88 -50.56
CA LEU A 13 -63.09 -12.48 -49.25
C LEU A 13 -62.32 -13.79 -49.39
N GLY A 14 -61.21 -13.91 -48.66
CA GLY A 14 -60.44 -15.14 -48.51
C GLY A 14 -60.01 -15.31 -47.06
N THR A 15 -60.92 -15.86 -46.27
CA THR A 15 -60.73 -16.70 -45.07
C THR A 15 -59.38 -16.64 -44.35
N ILE A 16 -59.44 -16.02 -43.18
CA ILE A 16 -58.75 -16.31 -41.92
C ILE A 16 -58.15 -17.73 -41.89
N LEU A 17 -56.82 -17.83 -41.94
CA LEU A 17 -56.09 -18.85 -41.19
C LEU A 17 -55.09 -18.13 -40.28
N SER A 18 -55.45 -18.15 -39.01
CA SER A 18 -54.64 -17.80 -37.85
C SER A 18 -53.31 -18.55 -37.85
N GLY A 19 -52.23 -17.82 -38.14
CA GLY A 19 -50.86 -18.24 -37.89
C GLY A 19 -50.17 -17.13 -37.11
N THR A 20 -50.46 -17.04 -35.81
CA THR A 20 -49.78 -16.13 -34.89
C THR A 20 -48.32 -16.56 -34.79
N PHE A 21 -47.45 -16.01 -35.62
CA PHE A 21 -46.03 -16.00 -35.30
C PHE A 21 -45.86 -14.98 -34.18
N ALA A 22 -45.99 -15.46 -32.94
CA ALA A 22 -45.50 -14.73 -31.79
C ALA A 22 -43.99 -14.52 -32.02
N THR A 23 -43.60 -13.33 -32.46
CA THR A 23 -42.25 -12.87 -32.26
C THR A 23 -42.06 -12.83 -30.76
N VAL A 24 -41.38 -13.82 -30.19
CA VAL A 24 -40.82 -13.70 -28.85
C VAL A 24 -39.81 -12.57 -28.97
N GLN A 25 -40.23 -11.37 -28.62
CA GLN A 25 -39.30 -10.34 -28.20
C GLN A 25 -38.66 -10.90 -26.94
N VAL A 26 -37.50 -11.55 -27.10
CA VAL A 26 -36.55 -11.66 -26.01
C VAL A 26 -36.20 -10.21 -25.73
N SER A 27 -36.87 -9.61 -24.74
CA SER A 27 -36.32 -8.42 -24.11
C SER A 27 -34.90 -8.80 -23.76
N ALA A 28 -33.93 -8.04 -24.25
CA ALA A 28 -32.58 -8.07 -23.73
C ALA A 28 -32.75 -7.78 -22.23
N GLN A 29 -32.90 -8.84 -21.45
CA GLN A 29 -32.86 -8.76 -20.01
C GLN A 29 -31.45 -8.28 -19.76
N GLU A 30 -31.38 -7.00 -19.42
CA GLU A 30 -30.22 -6.33 -18.90
C GLU A 30 -29.60 -7.27 -17.88
N ALA A 31 -28.55 -7.97 -18.31
CA ALA A 31 -27.47 -8.26 -17.41
C ALA A 31 -26.81 -6.90 -17.15
N GLU A 32 -27.49 -6.07 -16.36
CA GLU A 32 -26.78 -5.16 -15.47
C GLU A 32 -25.91 -6.08 -14.62
N SER A 33 -24.69 -6.29 -15.08
CA SER A 33 -23.59 -6.45 -14.16
C SER A 33 -23.65 -5.17 -13.32
N ALA A 34 -24.29 -5.25 -12.16
CA ALA A 34 -24.10 -4.29 -11.09
C ALA A 34 -22.65 -4.43 -10.65
N ALA A 35 -21.74 -3.96 -11.50
CA ALA A 35 -20.44 -3.51 -11.06
C ALA A 35 -20.78 -2.35 -10.12
N THR A 36 -20.77 -2.62 -8.83
CA THR A 36 -20.69 -1.57 -7.83
C THR A 36 -19.34 -0.90 -8.09
N VAL A 37 -19.32 0.05 -9.02
CA VAL A 37 -18.18 0.92 -9.26
C VAL A 37 -18.17 1.85 -8.07
N GLY A 38 -17.50 1.42 -7.01
CA GLY A 38 -17.38 2.23 -5.82
C GLY A 38 -16.74 3.57 -6.13
N GLU A 39 -17.12 4.60 -5.40
CA GLU A 39 -16.55 5.94 -5.58
C GLU A 39 -15.10 5.94 -5.07
N LYS A 40 -14.17 6.51 -5.83
CA LYS A 40 -12.78 6.63 -5.38
C LYS A 40 -12.70 7.63 -4.22
N VAL A 41 -12.08 7.25 -3.12
CA VAL A 41 -11.76 8.14 -1.99
C VAL A 41 -10.29 8.40 -1.86
N GLN A 42 -9.97 9.61 -1.37
CA GLN A 42 -8.61 9.99 -1.05
C GLN A 42 -8.16 9.32 0.25
N VAL A 43 -6.92 8.84 0.26
CA VAL A 43 -6.28 8.26 1.44
C VAL A 43 -5.04 9.08 1.76
N VAL A 44 -4.92 9.51 3.01
CA VAL A 44 -3.82 10.38 3.46
C VAL A 44 -3.15 9.73 4.66
N VAL A 45 -1.84 9.54 4.58
CA VAL A 45 -0.99 9.00 5.66
C VAL A 45 0.08 10.03 5.99
N ASN A 46 0.10 10.52 7.23
CA ASN A 46 1.07 11.53 7.68
C ASN A 46 1.12 12.79 6.79
N GLY A 47 -0.02 13.21 6.24
CA GLY A 47 -0.13 14.35 5.32
C GLY A 47 0.19 14.04 3.85
N SER A 48 0.68 12.83 3.54
CA SER A 48 0.96 12.38 2.17
C SER A 48 -0.24 11.63 1.59
N THR A 49 -0.67 12.01 0.38
CA THR A 49 -1.73 11.29 -0.34
C THR A 49 -1.19 9.99 -0.93
N ILE A 50 -1.88 8.88 -0.70
CA ILE A 50 -1.58 7.59 -1.33
C ILE A 50 -2.25 7.52 -2.70
N GLN A 51 -1.47 7.25 -3.75
CA GLN A 51 -1.90 7.34 -5.15
C GLN A 51 -3.10 6.44 -5.49
N ASP A 52 -3.09 5.20 -5.02
CA ASP A 52 -4.16 4.24 -5.36
C ASP A 52 -5.48 4.61 -4.66
N GLY A 53 -5.45 5.42 -3.59
CA GLY A 53 -6.63 5.86 -2.85
C GLY A 53 -7.38 4.70 -2.21
N GLY A 54 -8.69 4.86 -2.05
CA GLY A 54 -9.59 3.79 -1.59
C GLY A 54 -10.86 3.76 -2.43
N LEU A 55 -11.73 2.81 -2.11
CA LEU A 55 -13.01 2.59 -2.78
C LEU A 55 -14.16 2.68 -1.77
N MET A 56 -15.18 3.48 -2.05
CA MET A 56 -16.41 3.52 -1.26
C MET A 56 -17.44 2.56 -1.83
N VAL A 57 -17.81 1.56 -1.04
CA VAL A 57 -18.87 0.60 -1.39
C VAL A 57 -19.83 0.50 -0.21
N ASP A 58 -21.12 0.78 -0.45
CA ASP A 58 -22.17 0.75 0.56
C ASP A 58 -21.83 1.57 1.82
N GLY A 59 -21.32 2.78 1.63
CA GLY A 59 -20.96 3.68 2.73
C GLY A 59 -19.71 3.28 3.52
N ARG A 60 -18.95 2.26 3.06
CA ARG A 60 -17.70 1.81 3.69
C ARG A 60 -16.52 2.04 2.76
N ALA A 61 -15.43 2.56 3.32
CA ALA A 61 -14.16 2.72 2.62
C ALA A 61 -13.35 1.43 2.66
N PHE A 62 -12.86 1.01 1.51
CA PHE A 62 -11.97 -0.14 1.32
C PHE A 62 -10.63 0.33 0.78
N LEU A 63 -9.56 -0.26 1.31
CA LEU A 63 -8.20 -0.02 0.86
C LEU A 63 -7.67 -1.29 0.22
N SER A 64 -6.80 -1.15 -0.78
CA SER A 64 -6.07 -2.31 -1.26
C SER A 64 -5.12 -2.79 -0.14
N VAL A 65 -5.05 -4.10 0.02
CA VAL A 65 -4.19 -4.73 1.04
C VAL A 65 -2.73 -4.29 0.88
N ARG A 66 -2.27 -4.09 -0.36
CA ARG A 66 -0.91 -3.67 -0.67
C ARG A 66 -0.56 -2.30 -0.06
N GLN A 67 -1.48 -1.35 -0.07
CA GLN A 67 -1.25 -0.01 0.49
C GLN A 67 -1.06 -0.02 2.02
N LEU A 68 -1.53 -1.08 2.69
CA LEU A 68 -1.40 -1.19 4.14
C LEU A 68 0.04 -1.41 4.59
N SER A 69 0.90 -2.04 3.77
CA SER A 69 2.29 -2.34 4.18
C SER A 69 3.08 -1.05 4.42
N ASP A 70 3.04 -0.12 3.47
CA ASP A 70 3.72 1.17 3.59
C ASP A 70 3.09 2.06 4.68
N ALA A 71 1.75 2.07 4.76
CA ALA A 71 1.02 2.92 5.69
C ALA A 71 1.19 2.49 7.15
N LEU A 72 1.20 1.17 7.40
CA LEU A 72 1.31 0.59 8.73
C LEU A 72 2.74 0.26 9.14
N GLN A 73 3.68 0.33 8.19
CA GLN A 73 5.07 -0.12 8.38
C GLN A 73 5.11 -1.56 8.91
N ALA A 74 4.43 -2.45 8.18
CA ALA A 74 4.15 -3.82 8.59
C ALA A 74 4.38 -4.81 7.45
N PHE A 75 4.61 -6.08 7.80
CA PHE A 75 4.49 -7.16 6.84
C PHE A 75 3.01 -7.40 6.56
N VAL A 76 2.63 -7.33 5.30
CA VAL A 76 1.25 -7.58 4.87
C VAL A 76 1.25 -8.65 3.80
N THR A 77 0.66 -9.80 4.13
CA THR A 77 0.61 -10.97 3.26
C THR A 77 -0.83 -11.29 2.90
N TRP A 78 -1.07 -11.51 1.60
CA TRP A 78 -2.33 -12.05 1.11
C TRP A 78 -2.22 -13.57 0.94
N ASP A 79 -2.93 -14.31 1.77
CA ASP A 79 -3.09 -15.76 1.68
C ASP A 79 -4.31 -16.07 0.81
N GLU A 80 -4.05 -16.26 -0.49
CA GLU A 80 -5.07 -16.52 -1.51
C GLU A 80 -5.86 -17.81 -1.24
N ALA A 81 -5.19 -18.85 -0.70
CA ALA A 81 -5.80 -20.15 -0.47
C ALA A 81 -6.87 -20.08 0.63
N ASN A 82 -6.61 -19.31 1.69
CA ASN A 82 -7.53 -19.13 2.81
C ASN A 82 -8.34 -17.84 2.73
N LYS A 83 -8.19 -17.05 1.66
CA LYS A 83 -8.82 -15.72 1.49
C LYS A 83 -8.60 -14.82 2.71
N LYS A 84 -7.35 -14.76 3.18
CA LYS A 84 -6.99 -14.13 4.45
C LYS A 84 -5.88 -13.10 4.26
N VAL A 85 -6.07 -11.92 4.85
CA VAL A 85 -5.01 -10.92 5.01
C VAL A 85 -4.31 -11.17 6.34
N ILE A 86 -2.99 -11.31 6.31
CA ILE A 86 -2.14 -11.45 7.50
C ILE A 86 -1.32 -10.17 7.63
N ILE A 87 -1.40 -9.53 8.80
CA ILE A 87 -0.62 -8.33 9.12
C ILE A 87 0.23 -8.63 10.34
N GLU A 88 1.54 -8.62 10.15
CA GLU A 88 2.51 -8.74 11.23
C GLU A 88 3.16 -7.37 11.40
N LYS A 89 2.81 -6.67 12.49
CA LYS A 89 3.26 -5.31 12.78
C LYS A 89 4.26 -5.32 13.94
N PRO A 90 5.56 -5.26 13.67
CA PRO A 90 6.57 -5.06 14.70
C PRO A 90 6.34 -3.77 15.48
N ASN A 91 6.85 -3.74 16.71
CA ASN A 91 7.09 -2.50 17.43
C ASN A 91 8.58 -2.19 17.35
N VAL A 92 8.93 -0.98 16.92
CA VAL A 92 10.35 -0.62 16.76
C VAL A 92 10.62 0.75 17.35
N ASP A 93 11.35 0.75 18.44
CA ASP A 93 11.90 1.93 19.07
C ASP A 93 13.31 2.18 18.58
N ILE A 94 13.59 3.42 18.19
CA ILE A 94 14.90 3.85 17.69
C ILE A 94 15.36 4.98 18.62
N LEU A 95 16.62 4.96 19.03
CA LEU A 95 17.26 6.01 19.81
C LEU A 95 18.63 6.30 19.23
N LEU A 96 18.92 7.56 18.95
CA LEU A 96 20.25 7.98 18.52
C LEU A 96 21.03 8.46 19.73
N SER A 97 22.31 8.11 19.78
CA SER A 97 23.21 8.47 20.87
C SER A 97 24.54 8.97 20.35
N LYS A 98 25.06 10.02 20.98
CA LYS A 98 26.41 10.54 20.78
C LYS A 98 27.03 10.69 22.16
N ASP A 99 28.22 10.14 22.37
CA ASP A 99 28.91 10.22 23.67
C ASP A 99 28.02 9.75 24.85
N ASN A 100 27.32 8.63 24.65
CA ASN A 100 26.32 8.06 25.58
C ASN A 100 25.12 8.98 25.91
N THR A 101 24.95 10.09 25.20
CA THR A 101 23.82 11.00 25.37
C THR A 101 22.85 10.87 24.21
N ALA A 102 21.57 10.66 24.52
CA ALA A 102 20.52 10.60 23.52
C ALA A 102 20.32 11.97 22.84
N PHE A 103 20.04 11.96 21.53
CA PHE A 103 19.69 13.18 20.81
C PHE A 103 18.57 12.95 19.79
N GLY A 104 17.80 14.00 19.54
CA GLY A 104 16.70 14.01 18.57
C GLY A 104 16.84 15.08 17.48
N LYS A 105 17.93 15.86 17.49
CA LYS A 105 18.30 16.88 16.49
C LYS A 105 19.81 16.93 16.37
N VAL A 106 20.32 17.32 15.21
CA VAL A 106 21.76 17.42 14.95
C VAL A 106 22.08 18.75 14.27
N GLN A 107 23.29 19.27 14.46
CA GLN A 107 23.78 20.42 13.69
C GLN A 107 24.29 19.95 12.33
N THR A 108 24.22 20.79 11.30
CA THR A 108 24.93 20.50 10.05
C THR A 108 26.43 20.29 10.27
N GLY A 109 27.04 19.43 9.46
CA GLY A 109 28.45 19.03 9.55
C GLY A 109 28.65 17.58 10.00
N LYS A 110 29.90 17.24 10.30
CA LYS A 110 30.30 15.87 10.64
C LYS A 110 29.89 15.49 12.05
N THR A 111 29.22 14.36 12.20
CA THR A 111 28.84 13.78 13.48
C THR A 111 29.10 12.27 13.49
N SER A 112 29.71 11.80 14.58
CA SER A 112 29.76 10.39 14.97
C SER A 112 28.60 10.09 15.91
N PHE A 113 27.86 9.01 15.67
CA PHE A 113 26.78 8.55 16.56
C PHE A 113 26.52 7.06 16.44
N SER A 114 25.89 6.46 17.44
CA SER A 114 25.36 5.10 17.39
C SER A 114 23.84 5.11 17.48
N ILE A 115 23.20 4.10 16.91
CA ILE A 115 21.77 3.86 17.03
C ILE A 115 21.54 2.66 17.94
N PHE A 116 20.65 2.84 18.91
CA PHE A 116 20.01 1.74 19.63
C PHE A 116 18.64 1.51 19.00
N ALA A 117 18.34 0.26 18.65
CA ALA A 117 17.03 -0.14 18.18
C ALA A 117 16.53 -1.31 19.04
N GLN A 118 15.30 -1.18 19.53
CA GLN A 118 14.57 -2.27 20.17
C GLN A 118 13.47 -2.69 19.19
N VAL A 119 13.41 -3.98 18.87
CA VAL A 119 12.39 -4.54 17.99
C VAL A 119 11.61 -5.58 18.80
N ASP A 120 10.30 -5.42 18.93
CA ASP A 120 9.39 -6.38 19.56
C ASP A 120 8.34 -6.87 18.55
N ASN A 121 7.63 -7.96 18.88
CA ASN A 121 6.49 -8.45 18.09
C ASN A 121 6.84 -8.69 16.61
N PHE A 122 8.07 -9.12 16.35
CA PHE A 122 8.56 -9.43 15.02
C PHE A 122 8.18 -10.86 14.61
N PRO A 123 8.10 -11.16 13.31
CA PRO A 123 7.82 -12.50 12.83
C PRO A 123 8.89 -13.51 13.30
N SER A 124 8.48 -14.74 13.60
CA SER A 124 9.40 -15.81 14.00
C SER A 124 10.46 -16.07 12.92
N SER A 125 10.13 -15.87 11.65
CA SER A 125 11.01 -15.98 10.49
C SER A 125 11.95 -14.79 10.27
N LEU A 126 11.99 -13.77 11.13
CA LEU A 126 12.93 -12.64 10.97
C LEU A 126 14.39 -13.14 10.92
N GLU A 127 15.07 -12.79 9.82
CA GLU A 127 16.44 -13.19 9.44
C GLU A 127 17.43 -12.03 9.58
N ALA A 128 17.01 -10.80 9.29
CA ALA A 128 17.92 -9.65 9.32
C ALA A 128 17.22 -8.32 9.64
N VAL A 129 17.97 -7.42 10.27
CA VAL A 129 17.60 -6.03 10.52
C VAL A 129 18.57 -5.11 9.79
N LYS A 130 18.06 -4.09 9.09
CA LYS A 130 18.88 -3.12 8.35
C LYS A 130 18.49 -1.70 8.75
N LEU A 131 19.48 -0.90 9.13
CA LEU A 131 19.34 0.51 9.45
C LEU A 131 19.96 1.35 8.34
N THR A 132 19.25 2.39 7.93
CA THR A 132 19.72 3.36 6.93
C THR A 132 19.44 4.78 7.38
N ILE A 133 20.17 5.74 6.81
CA ILE A 133 19.87 7.17 6.88
C ILE A 133 19.56 7.68 5.47
N THR A 134 18.46 8.40 5.32
CA THR A 134 18.11 9.08 4.06
C THR A 134 18.23 10.59 4.26
N ASP A 135 18.93 11.26 3.34
CA ASP A 135 19.10 12.71 3.37
C ASP A 135 17.86 13.47 2.86
N PRO A 136 17.77 14.81 3.06
CA PRO A 136 16.64 15.61 2.57
C PRO A 136 16.44 15.59 1.04
N LYS A 137 17.42 15.10 0.28
CA LYS A 137 17.34 14.95 -1.18
C LYS A 137 16.89 13.54 -1.59
N GLY A 138 16.63 12.66 -0.63
CA GLY A 138 16.21 11.27 -0.86
C GLY A 138 17.36 10.28 -1.04
N ASN A 139 18.62 10.67 -0.82
CA ASN A 139 19.74 9.75 -0.95
C ASN A 139 19.86 8.88 0.31
N ALA A 140 19.63 7.58 0.16
CA ALA A 140 19.77 6.60 1.24
C ALA A 140 21.22 6.11 1.37
N THR A 141 21.70 5.99 2.61
CA THR A 141 22.99 5.42 2.97
C THR A 141 22.78 4.32 4.01
N LEU A 142 23.42 3.16 3.81
CA LEU A 142 23.43 2.09 4.80
C LEU A 142 24.20 2.53 6.05
N ILE A 143 23.61 2.32 7.23
CA ILE A 143 24.30 2.48 8.51
C ILE A 143 24.90 1.13 8.92
N GLN A 144 24.04 0.13 9.10
CA GLN A 144 24.45 -1.22 9.48
C GLN A 144 23.34 -2.23 9.19
N GLN A 145 23.73 -3.48 8.97
CA GLN A 145 22.84 -4.63 8.89
C GLN A 145 23.27 -5.67 9.94
N PHE A 146 22.28 -6.27 10.59
CA PHE A 146 22.44 -7.33 11.57
C PHE A 146 21.77 -8.59 11.03
N SER A 147 22.47 -9.72 11.10
CA SER A 147 21.82 -11.03 10.98
C SER A 147 21.21 -11.38 12.34
N VAL A 148 20.04 -12.00 12.31
CA VAL A 148 19.30 -12.41 13.50
C VAL A 148 19.36 -13.94 13.59
N GLU A 149 19.85 -14.44 14.72
CA GLU A 149 19.95 -15.88 14.98
C GLU A 149 18.56 -16.53 15.17
N GLU A 150 18.47 -17.85 14.97
CA GLU A 150 17.20 -18.59 15.05
C GLU A 150 16.59 -18.60 16.46
N LYS A 151 17.42 -18.45 17.51
CA LYS A 151 16.99 -18.27 18.90
C LYS A 151 17.30 -16.85 19.31
N LYS A 152 16.27 -16.03 19.44
CA LYS A 152 16.36 -14.62 19.78
C LYS A 152 15.44 -14.31 20.94
N ASP A 153 15.90 -13.41 21.80
CA ASP A 153 15.04 -12.80 22.80
C ASP A 153 14.08 -11.80 22.14
N ASP A 154 12.90 -11.67 22.73
CA ASP A 154 11.92 -10.64 22.42
C ASP A 154 11.76 -9.81 23.70
N PRO A 155 12.24 -8.54 23.77
CA PRO A 155 12.72 -7.71 22.67
C PRO A 155 14.06 -8.13 22.06
N LEU A 156 14.24 -7.85 20.77
CA LEU A 156 15.54 -7.81 20.13
C LEU A 156 16.19 -6.44 20.35
N TRP A 157 17.31 -6.43 21.08
CA TRP A 157 18.11 -5.23 21.33
C TRP A 157 19.30 -5.14 20.39
N LEU A 158 19.37 -4.07 19.62
CA LEU A 158 20.44 -3.82 18.65
C LEU A 158 21.15 -2.51 18.98
N ARG A 159 22.47 -2.51 18.88
CA ARG A 159 23.30 -1.31 18.92
C ARG A 159 24.21 -1.32 17.70
N THR A 160 24.19 -0.24 16.93
CA THR A 160 25.16 -0.07 15.83
C THR A 160 26.53 0.27 16.38
N ASP A 161 27.54 -0.03 15.57
CA ASP A 161 28.84 0.59 15.70
C ASP A 161 28.73 2.12 15.58
N GLU A 162 29.78 2.83 15.95
CA GLU A 162 29.84 4.28 15.73
C GLU A 162 29.81 4.57 14.22
N PHE A 163 28.78 5.27 13.79
CA PHE A 163 28.58 5.67 12.41
C PHE A 163 28.93 7.14 12.22
N LYS A 164 29.79 7.42 11.23
CA LYS A 164 30.24 8.76 10.88
C LYS A 164 29.45 9.26 9.69
N TYR A 165 28.79 10.40 9.84
CA TYR A 165 27.98 10.99 8.78
C TYR A 165 28.20 12.50 8.68
N ASP A 166 28.12 13.03 7.47
CA ASP A 166 28.24 14.46 7.17
C ASP A 166 26.87 15.03 6.79
N PHE A 167 26.27 15.78 7.70
CA PHE A 167 24.96 16.41 7.51
C PHE A 167 25.12 17.69 6.67
N LYS A 168 25.15 17.52 5.34
CA LYS A 168 25.50 18.57 4.36
C LYS A 168 24.50 19.72 4.24
N SER A 169 23.24 19.47 4.58
CA SER A 169 22.17 20.47 4.49
C SER A 169 21.21 20.38 5.67
N LYS A 170 20.60 21.51 6.00
CA LYS A 170 19.45 21.56 6.92
C LYS A 170 18.26 20.80 6.33
N GLY A 171 17.41 20.27 7.20
CA GLY A 171 16.21 19.53 6.81
C GLY A 171 16.05 18.22 7.57
N ASP A 172 15.01 17.48 7.19
CA ASP A 172 14.67 16.21 7.82
C ASP A 172 15.48 15.07 7.20
N TYR A 173 16.30 14.41 8.02
CA TYR A 173 16.91 13.13 7.69
C TYR A 173 16.03 12.02 8.25
N LEU A 174 16.01 10.87 7.60
CA LEU A 174 15.16 9.75 7.98
C LEU A 174 16.01 8.53 8.34
N ILE A 175 16.01 8.17 9.62
CA ILE A 175 16.56 6.90 10.09
C ILE A 175 15.50 5.83 9.87
N SER A 176 15.76 4.88 8.98
CA SER A 176 14.79 3.85 8.60
C SER A 176 15.28 2.48 9.05
N CYS A 177 14.40 1.74 9.73
CA CYS A 177 14.60 0.35 10.13
C CYS A 177 13.81 -0.57 9.21
N TYR A 178 14.51 -1.52 8.61
CA TYR A 178 13.94 -2.55 7.76
C TYR A 178 14.15 -3.92 8.40
N LEU A 179 13.15 -4.77 8.26
CA LEU A 179 13.24 -6.18 8.65
C LEU A 179 13.12 -7.06 7.41
N LYS A 180 13.83 -8.17 7.42
CA LYS A 180 13.76 -9.21 6.40
C LYS A 180 13.38 -10.53 7.06
N GLN A 181 12.30 -11.15 6.59
CA GLN A 181 11.96 -12.54 6.91
C GLN A 181 12.81 -13.50 6.06
N LYS A 182 12.98 -14.76 6.50
CA LYS A 182 13.60 -15.82 5.70
C LYS A 182 12.99 -15.85 4.30
N ASP A 183 13.86 -15.84 3.28
CA ASP A 183 13.51 -15.84 1.84
C ASP A 183 12.67 -14.63 1.36
N GLY A 184 12.51 -13.61 2.20
CA GLY A 184 11.77 -12.39 1.89
C GLY A 184 12.67 -11.21 1.50
N GLU A 185 12.01 -10.11 1.14
CA GLU A 185 12.67 -8.81 0.92
C GLU A 185 12.75 -8.00 2.22
N PHE A 186 13.59 -6.95 2.20
CA PHE A 186 13.58 -5.96 3.28
C PHE A 186 12.33 -5.08 3.21
N ILE A 187 11.53 -5.10 4.27
CA ILE A 187 10.33 -4.27 4.43
C ILE A 187 10.61 -3.17 5.44
N LEU A 188 10.19 -1.94 5.14
CA LEU A 188 10.28 -0.81 6.06
C LEU A 188 9.28 -1.02 7.22
N VAL A 189 9.78 -1.05 8.45
CA VAL A 189 8.92 -1.29 9.63
C VAL A 189 8.93 -0.14 10.64
N SER A 190 9.87 0.80 10.52
CA SER A 190 9.88 2.01 11.34
C SER A 190 10.76 3.07 10.71
N GLN A 191 10.37 4.32 10.93
CA GLN A 191 11.13 5.48 10.49
C GLN A 191 11.16 6.55 11.58
N LYS A 192 12.34 7.06 11.88
CA LYS A 192 12.55 8.20 12.77
C LYS A 192 13.08 9.40 11.99
N LYS A 193 12.40 10.54 12.16
CA LYS A 193 12.88 11.84 11.72
C LYS A 193 14.01 12.36 12.62
N LEU A 194 15.11 12.78 12.02
CA LEU A 194 16.22 13.48 12.65
C LEU A 194 16.41 14.84 11.94
N PRO A 195 15.94 15.95 12.54
CA PRO A 195 16.15 17.27 11.99
C PRO A 195 17.62 17.70 12.09
N ALA A 196 18.22 18.10 10.97
CA ALA A 196 19.47 18.85 10.95
C ALA A 196 19.19 20.35 10.90
N ILE A 197 19.75 21.09 11.87
CA ILE A 197 19.53 22.54 12.06
C ILE A 197 20.80 23.36 11.82
#